data_AF-A0A011Q045-F1
#
_entry.id   AF-A0A011Q045-F1
#
_cell.length_a   1.000
_cell.length_b   1.000
_cell.length_c   1.000
_cell.angle_alpha   90.00
_cell.angle_beta   90.00
_cell.angle_gamma   90.00
#
_symmetry.space_group_name_H-M   'P 1'
#
loop_
_entity.id
_entity.type
_entity.pdbx_description
1 polymer ?
#
loop_
_entity_poly.entity_id
_entity_poly.type
_entity_poly.pdbx_seq_one_letter_code
_entity_poly.pdbx_strand_id
1 'polypeptide(L)'
;MLSRAQRRARERMVRRLQRDIAVNGIESFLSRLFGASEWRYDARENLWIVPNRRYTGPGRQFYCFRGDGSWFMAQLGTEHTQ
;
A
#
# COMPACT_ATOMS: atom_id res chain seq x y z
N MET A 1 20.62 -14.06 -2.11
CA MET A 1 19.90 -14.67 -0.96
C MET A 1 20.03 -13.75 0.25
N LEU A 2 18.93 -13.38 0.92
CA LEU A 2 18.98 -12.60 2.17
C LEU A 2 19.58 -13.45 3.30
N SER A 3 20.43 -12.86 4.14
CA SER A 3 20.96 -13.55 5.32
C SER A 3 19.85 -13.82 6.35
N ARG A 4 20.02 -14.83 7.20
CA ARG A 4 19.08 -15.15 8.29
C ARG A 4 18.82 -13.95 9.20
N ALA A 5 19.83 -13.12 9.44
CA ALA A 5 19.72 -11.90 10.24
C ALA A 5 18.83 -10.84 9.55
N GLN A 6 19.02 -10.62 8.25
CA GLN A 6 18.20 -9.70 7.46
C GLN A 6 16.74 -10.15 7.41
N ARG A 7 16.50 -11.47 7.26
CA ARG A 7 15.13 -12.03 7.27
C ARG A 7 14.43 -11.77 8.61
N ARG A 8 15.10 -12.05 9.75
CA ARG A 8 14.54 -11.78 11.09
C ARG A 8 14.31 -10.29 11.35
N ALA A 9 15.21 -9.42 10.90
CA ALA A 9 15.03 -7.97 11.02
C ALA A 9 13.80 -7.50 10.22
N ARG A 10 13.62 -8.00 8.99
CA ARG A 10 12.45 -7.72 8.16
C ARG A 10 11.16 -8.21 8.80
N GLU A 11 11.13 -9.43 9.35
CA GLU A 11 9.95 -9.98 10.04
C GLU A 11 9.56 -9.14 11.26
N ARG A 12 10.54 -8.72 12.08
CA ARG A 12 10.28 -7.84 13.23
C ARG A 12 9.72 -6.50 12.80
N MET A 13 10.25 -5.93 11.71
CA MET A 13 9.75 -4.68 11.14
C MET A 13 8.31 -4.83 10.68
N VAL A 14 8.00 -5.87 9.89
CA VAL A 14 6.63 -6.15 9.43
C VAL A 14 5.66 -6.31 10.61
N ARG A 15 6.03 -7.09 11.63
CA ARG A 15 5.19 -7.26 12.84
C ARG A 15 5.01 -5.96 13.63
N ARG A 16 5.99 -5.06 13.61
CA ARG A 16 5.85 -3.73 14.25
C ARG A 16 4.86 -2.87 13.47
N LEU A 17 4.94 -2.87 12.14
CA LEU A 17 4.01 -2.15 11.28
C LEU A 17 2.58 -2.68 11.40
N GLN A 18 2.40 -4.01 11.41
CA GLN A 18 1.08 -4.62 11.61
C GLN A 18 0.47 -4.26 12.98
N ARG A 19 1.30 -4.21 14.04
CA ARG A 19 0.84 -3.74 15.35
C ARG A 19 0.46 -2.26 15.34
N ASP A 20 1.24 -1.41 14.68
CA ASP A 20 0.92 0.01 14.57
C ASP A 20 -0.42 0.22 13.84
N ILE A 21 -0.65 -0.54 12.76
CA ILE A 21 -1.92 -0.54 12.04
C ILE A 21 -3.08 -1.04 12.91
N ALA A 22 -2.86 -2.11 13.70
CA ALA A 22 -3.89 -2.64 14.59
C ALA A 22 -4.27 -1.65 15.72
N VAL A 23 -3.33 -0.81 16.17
CA VAL A 23 -3.56 0.16 17.25
C VAL A 23 -4.11 1.49 16.73
N ASN A 24 -3.55 2.00 15.62
CA ASN A 24 -3.79 3.36 15.14
C ASN A 24 -4.63 3.41 13.85
N GLY A 25 -4.97 2.25 13.29
CA GLY A 25 -5.65 2.11 12.01
C GLY A 25 -4.71 2.28 10.81
N ILE A 26 -5.13 1.71 9.68
CA ILE A 26 -4.40 1.78 8.41
C ILE A 26 -4.30 3.22 7.88
N GLU A 27 -5.29 4.07 8.14
CA GLU A 27 -5.33 5.47 7.66
C GLU A 27 -4.22 6.32 8.27
N SER A 28 -3.98 6.17 9.58
CA SER A 28 -2.87 6.83 10.28
C SER A 28 -1.52 6.38 9.72
N PHE A 29 -1.38 5.09 9.41
CA PHE A 29 -0.20 4.53 8.79
C PHE A 29 0.04 5.10 7.38
N LEU A 30 -1.00 5.13 6.53
CA LEU A 30 -0.91 5.65 5.16
C LEU A 30 -0.63 7.15 5.14
N SER A 31 -1.26 7.92 6.01
CA SER A 31 -1.03 9.35 6.12
C SER A 31 0.42 9.68 6.51
N ARG A 32 1.05 8.85 7.33
CA ARG A 32 2.47 8.99 7.69
C ARG A 32 3.40 8.64 6.52
N LEU A 33 3.04 7.66 5.69
CA LEU A 33 3.89 7.20 4.59
C LEU A 33 3.76 8.04 3.32
N PHE A 34 2.54 8.43 2.97
CA PHE A 34 2.22 9.05 1.69
C PHE A 34 1.74 10.49 1.84
N GLY A 35 1.18 10.86 3.00
CA GLY A 35 0.48 12.13 3.23
C GLY A 35 -1.02 11.92 3.42
N ALA A 36 -1.66 12.80 4.19
CA ALA A 36 -3.07 12.64 4.60
C ALA A 36 -4.08 12.75 3.44
N SER A 37 -3.72 13.40 2.33
CA SER A 37 -4.57 13.59 1.15
C SER A 37 -4.18 12.72 -0.03
N GLU A 38 -3.28 11.77 0.17
CA GLU A 38 -2.57 11.05 -0.90
C GLU A 38 -3.14 9.64 -1.14
N TRP A 39 -4.25 9.32 -0.48
CA TRP A 39 -4.93 8.05 -0.56
C TRP A 39 -6.45 8.23 -0.51
N ARG A 40 -7.18 7.23 -1.00
CA ARG A 40 -8.65 7.17 -0.90
C ARG A 40 -9.08 5.80 -0.45
N TYR A 41 -10.13 5.73 0.36
CA TYR A 41 -10.78 4.47 0.70
C TYR A 41 -11.86 4.14 -0.34
N ASP A 42 -11.81 2.92 -0.88
CA ASP A 42 -12.84 2.33 -1.71
C ASP A 42 -13.63 1.32 -0.87
N ALA A 43 -14.84 1.70 -0.48
CA ALA A 43 -15.71 0.88 0.35
C ALA A 43 -16.25 -0.36 -0.38
N ARG A 44 -16.30 -0.37 -1.72
CA ARG A 44 -16.79 -1.53 -2.47
C ARG A 44 -15.78 -2.66 -2.42
N GLU A 45 -14.51 -2.33 -2.58
CA GLU A 45 -13.41 -3.30 -2.57
C GLU A 45 -12.82 -3.49 -1.16
N ASN A 46 -13.19 -2.65 -0.19
CA ASN A 46 -12.58 -2.58 1.14
C ASN A 46 -11.05 -2.38 1.07
N LEU A 47 -10.63 -1.40 0.26
CA LEU A 47 -9.23 -1.10 -0.02
C LEU A 47 -8.91 0.38 0.15
N TRP A 48 -7.71 0.67 0.63
CA TRP A 48 -7.11 1.99 0.54
C TRP A 48 -6.20 2.05 -0.67
N ILE A 49 -6.47 3.00 -1.57
CA ILE A 49 -5.83 3.12 -2.88
C ILE A 49 -4.93 4.36 -2.88
N VAL A 50 -3.65 4.16 -3.15
CA VAL A 50 -2.62 5.21 -3.25
C VAL A 50 -2.11 5.27 -4.70
N PRO A 51 -2.24 6.40 -5.41
CA PRO A 51 -1.65 6.54 -6.74
C PRO A 51 -0.12 6.43 -6.72
N ASN A 52 0.46 5.60 -7.59
CA ASN A 52 1.91 5.56 -7.76
C ASN A 52 2.37 6.71 -8.66
N ARG A 53 2.59 7.89 -8.08
CA ARG A 53 3.04 9.10 -8.81
C ARG A 53 4.41 8.97 -9.49
N ARG A 54 5.20 7.94 -9.14
CA ARG A 54 6.51 7.67 -9.77
C ARG A 54 6.40 6.78 -11.00
N TYR A 55 5.22 6.22 -11.29
CA TYR A 55 5.01 5.39 -12.47
C TYR A 55 4.87 6.28 -13.72
N THR A 56 5.70 6.01 -14.72
CA THR A 56 5.76 6.78 -15.99
C THR A 56 5.39 5.95 -17.22
N GLY A 57 4.94 4.71 -17.03
CA GLY A 57 4.49 3.84 -18.12
C GLY A 57 3.05 4.12 -18.57
N PRO A 58 2.57 3.42 -19.62
CA PRO A 58 1.20 3.57 -20.10
C PRO A 58 0.15 3.23 -19.04
N GLY A 59 -0.91 4.03 -18.98
CA GLY A 59 -2.00 3.86 -18.04
C GLY A 59 -1.71 4.46 -16.66
N ARG A 60 -2.15 3.81 -15.59
CA ARG A 60 -1.96 4.25 -14.20
C ARG A 60 -1.64 3.08 -13.30
N GLN A 61 -0.76 3.29 -12.32
CA GLN A 61 -0.45 2.29 -11.30
C GLN A 61 -0.85 2.77 -9.91
N PHE A 62 -1.32 1.86 -9.08
CA PHE A 62 -1.79 2.13 -7.73
C PHE A 62 -1.23 1.10 -6.75
N TYR A 63 -0.95 1.52 -5.53
CA TYR A 63 -0.76 0.65 -4.39
C TYR A 63 -2.12 0.48 -3.69
N CYS A 64 -2.56 -0.77 -3.54
CA CYS A 64 -3.82 -1.12 -2.89
C CYS A 64 -3.53 -1.81 -1.56
N PHE A 65 -3.97 -1.21 -0.46
CA PHE A 65 -3.76 -1.68 0.91
C PHE A 65 -5.06 -2.22 1.51
N ARG A 66 -4.95 -3.31 2.27
CA ARG A 66 -6.01 -3.84 3.12
C ARG A 66 -5.85 -3.32 4.55
N GLY A 67 -6.92 -3.44 5.34
CA GLY A 67 -6.93 -3.01 6.75
C GLY A 67 -5.91 -3.73 7.65
N ASP A 68 -5.42 -4.90 7.24
CA ASP A 68 -4.37 -5.65 7.95
C ASP A 68 -2.93 -5.23 7.59
N GLY A 69 -2.79 -4.28 6.66
CA GLY A 69 -1.52 -3.79 6.13
C GLY A 69 -0.93 -4.63 5.00
N SER A 70 -1.58 -5.71 4.58
CA SER A 70 -1.21 -6.39 3.33
C SER A 70 -1.55 -5.51 2.13
N TRP A 71 -0.78 -5.65 1.05
CA TRP A 71 -0.96 -4.79 -0.13
C TRP A 71 -0.56 -5.49 -1.42
N PHE A 72 -1.03 -4.94 -2.54
CA PHE A 72 -0.66 -5.34 -3.89
C PHE A 72 -0.61 -4.11 -4.80
N MET A 73 0.00 -4.25 -5.98
CA MET A 73 -0.05 -3.21 -7.02
C MET A 73 -1.12 -3.55 -8.05
N ALA A 74 -1.94 -2.56 -8.38
CA ALA A 74 -2.87 -2.63 -9.50
C ALA A 74 -2.38 -1.71 -10.62
N GLN A 75 -2.48 -2.17 -11.87
CA GLN A 75 -2.23 -1.35 -13.04
C GLN A 75 -3.52 -1.30 -13.87
N LEU A 76 -3.98 -0.09 -14.14
CA LEU A 76 -5.02 0.15 -15.13
C LEU A 76 -4.33 0.50 -16.43
N GLY A 77 -4.55 -0.32 -17.46
CA GLY A 77 -4.08 -0.03 -18.82
C GLY A 77 -4.72 1.24 -19.38
N THR A 78 -4.24 1.69 -20.54
CA THR A 78 -4.96 2.68 -21.33
C THR A 78 -6.24 2.04 -21.83
N GLU A 79 -7.41 2.49 -21.35
CA GLU A 79 -8.68 2.10 -21.96
C GLU A 79 -8.64 2.49 -23.44
N HIS A 80 -8.84 1.52 -24.33
CA HIS A 80 -9.22 1.80 -25.70
C HIS A 80 -10.71 2.17 -25.65
N THR A 81 -11.03 3.46 -25.59
CA THR A 81 -12.36 3.93 -25.98
C THR A 81 -12.53 3.53 -27.44
N GLN A 82 -13.38 2.54 -27.71
CA GLN A 82 -13.90 2.29 -29.05
C GLN A 82 -14.87 3.39 -29.45
#